data_AF-F0ZTB4-F1
#
_entry.id   AF-F0ZTB4-F1
#
_cell.length_a   1.000
_cell.length_b   1.000
_cell.length_c   1.000
_cell.angle_alpha   90.00
_cell.angle_beta   90.00
_cell.angle_gamma   90.00
#
_symmetry.space_group_name_H-M   'P 1'
#
loop_
_entity.id
_entity.type
_entity.pdbx_description
1 polymer ?
#
loop_
_entity_poly.entity_id
_entity_poly.type
_entity_poly.pdbx_seq_one_letter_code
_entity_poly.pdbx_strand_id
1 'polypeptide(L)'
;MSHSSNSCNFYKDSYYVKDDFFNPEPFREGCCDECRQNFLKVYIELRETLDTFITLFRGIKLSKDGKIPMFSMFEVADYYEGKDRYLGGVNKNIQDLFDINLLDLNIPFLKKRKDIPKDAEESSSKKDEDKEEK
;
A
#
# COMPACT_ATOMS: atom_id res chain seq x y z
N MET A 1 20.25 -33.01 37.84
CA MET A 1 19.23 -31.96 37.64
C MET A 1 19.38 -31.45 36.23
N SER A 2 18.53 -31.91 35.31
CA SER A 2 18.58 -31.49 33.90
C SER A 2 17.86 -30.16 33.78
N HIS A 3 18.58 -29.09 33.42
CA HIS A 3 17.95 -27.86 32.97
C HIS A 3 17.36 -28.12 31.59
N SER A 4 16.06 -28.43 31.57
CA SER A 4 15.27 -28.36 30.34
C SER A 4 15.29 -26.91 29.88
N SER A 5 16.05 -26.62 28.83
CA SER A 5 15.88 -25.40 28.08
C SER A 5 14.48 -25.44 27.47
N ASN A 6 13.54 -24.69 28.03
CA ASN A 6 12.27 -24.39 27.36
C ASN A 6 12.61 -23.54 26.13
N SER A 7 13.00 -24.19 25.04
CA SER A 7 13.17 -23.53 23.76
C SER A 7 11.79 -23.10 23.30
N CYS A 8 11.51 -21.79 23.33
CA CYS A 8 10.32 -21.27 22.69
C CYS A 8 10.43 -21.64 21.21
N ASN A 9 9.50 -22.49 20.75
CA ASN A 9 9.46 -22.91 19.36
C ASN A 9 8.90 -21.75 18.54
N PHE A 10 9.82 -20.88 18.12
CA PHE A 10 9.54 -19.85 17.15
C PHE A 10 9.16 -20.53 15.84
N TYR A 11 7.91 -20.38 15.40
CA TYR A 11 7.52 -20.81 14.06
C TYR A 11 8.11 -19.80 13.07
N LYS A 12 9.33 -20.09 12.59
CA LYS A 12 10.08 -19.19 11.70
C LYS A 12 9.66 -19.30 10.25
N ASP A 13 9.00 -20.38 9.88
CA ASP A 13 8.75 -20.69 8.49
C ASP A 13 7.25 -20.62 8.21
N SER A 14 6.93 -19.75 7.25
CA SER A 14 5.68 -19.69 6.51
C SER A 14 4.42 -19.17 7.22
N TYR A 15 4.44 -17.98 7.83
CA TYR A 15 3.24 -17.13 7.69
C TYR A 15 3.20 -16.57 6.26
N TYR A 16 2.90 -17.45 5.29
CA TYR A 16 2.21 -16.97 4.11
C TYR A 16 0.80 -16.64 4.59
N VAL A 17 0.56 -15.35 4.83
CA VAL A 17 -0.74 -14.75 5.22
C VAL A 17 -1.91 -15.26 4.36
N LYS A 18 -1.64 -15.90 3.21
CA LYS A 18 -2.65 -16.45 2.31
C LYS A 18 -3.29 -17.77 2.77
N ASP A 19 -2.57 -18.65 3.48
CA ASP A 19 -3.08 -20.00 3.77
C ASP A 19 -3.55 -20.18 5.23
N ASP A 20 -2.98 -19.44 6.18
CA ASP A 20 -3.28 -19.58 7.62
C ASP A 20 -4.20 -18.50 8.19
N PHE A 21 -4.75 -17.62 7.35
CA PHE A 21 -5.56 -16.48 7.80
C PHE A 21 -6.83 -16.88 8.57
N PHE A 22 -7.34 -18.08 8.28
CA PHE A 22 -8.52 -18.65 8.93
C PHE A 22 -8.18 -19.86 9.80
N ASN A 23 -6.91 -20.04 10.18
CA ASN A 23 -6.55 -21.13 11.08
C ASN A 23 -7.29 -20.94 12.42
N PRO A 24 -8.20 -21.87 12.80
CA PRO A 24 -8.94 -21.77 14.06
C PRO A 24 -8.03 -21.93 15.30
N GLU A 25 -6.81 -22.44 15.12
CA GLU A 25 -5.82 -22.65 16.16
C GLU A 25 -4.51 -21.90 15.84
N PRO A 26 -4.51 -20.55 15.97
CA PRO A 26 -3.34 -19.72 15.62
C PRO A 26 -2.16 -19.91 16.57
N PHE A 27 -2.39 -20.52 17.74
CA PHE A 27 -1.36 -20.78 18.74
C PHE A 27 -1.41 -22.27 19.14
N ARG A 28 -0.23 -22.89 19.21
CA ARG A 28 -0.05 -24.27 19.69
C ARG A 28 0.59 -24.28 21.07
N GLU A 29 0.53 -25.43 21.74
CA GLU A 29 1.24 -25.67 23.00
C GLU A 29 2.75 -25.38 22.83
N GLY A 30 3.32 -24.58 23.74
CA GLY A 30 4.71 -24.11 23.68
C GLY A 30 4.94 -22.74 23.01
N CYS A 31 3.88 -22.10 22.49
CA CYS A 31 3.91 -20.72 21.98
C CYS A 31 4.10 -19.71 23.13
N CYS A 32 5.20 -18.94 23.12
CA CYS A 32 5.48 -17.92 24.14
C CYS A 32 4.97 -16.53 23.74
N ASP A 33 5.06 -15.55 24.64
CA ASP A 33 4.57 -14.18 24.41
C ASP A 33 5.15 -13.53 23.16
N GLU A 34 6.41 -13.81 22.83
CA GLU A 34 7.05 -13.32 21.60
C GLU A 34 6.32 -13.80 20.34
N CYS A 35 5.90 -15.07 20.30
CA CYS A 35 5.13 -15.61 19.19
C CYS A 35 3.78 -14.91 19.06
N ARG A 36 3.09 -14.65 20.19
CA ARG A 36 1.84 -13.87 20.20
C ARG A 36 2.04 -12.46 19.66
N GLN A 37 3.10 -11.76 20.08
CA GLN A 37 3.38 -10.40 19.61
C GLN A 37 3.69 -10.36 18.12
N ASN A 38 4.47 -11.32 17.60
CA ASN A 38 4.76 -11.41 16.18
C ASN A 38 3.51 -11.72 15.35
N PHE A 39 2.66 -12.63 15.85
CA PHE A 39 1.36 -12.89 15.22
C PHE A 39 0.51 -11.63 15.14
N LEU A 40 0.35 -10.90 16.25
CA LEU A 40 -0.40 -9.65 16.27
C LEU A 40 0.18 -8.60 15.32
N LYS A 41 1.51 -8.50 15.23
CA LYS A 41 2.19 -7.57 14.32
C LYS A 41 1.80 -7.83 12.85
N VAL A 42 1.78 -9.08 12.41
CA VAL A 42 1.35 -9.45 11.05
C VAL A 42 -0.10 -9.04 10.77
N TYR A 43 -1.01 -9.22 11.74
CA TYR A 43 -2.41 -8.83 11.58
C TYR A 43 -2.61 -7.31 11.57
N ILE A 44 -1.82 -6.58 12.36
CA ILE A 44 -1.83 -5.11 12.32
C ILE A 44 -1.33 -4.62 10.96
N GLU A 45 -0.20 -5.14 10.47
CA GLU A 45 0.36 -4.78 9.15
C GLU A 45 -0.62 -5.12 8.00
N LEU A 46 -1.33 -6.24 8.09
CA LEU A 46 -2.35 -6.58 7.10
C LEU A 46 -3.55 -5.64 7.18
N ARG A 47 -4.04 -5.33 8.37
CA ARG A 47 -5.14 -4.38 8.54
C ARG A 47 -4.79 -3.03 7.93
N GLU A 48 -3.59 -2.52 8.23
CA GLU A 48 -3.09 -1.26 7.66
C GLU A 48 -3.00 -1.34 6.13
N THR A 49 -2.53 -2.48 5.59
CA THR A 49 -2.50 -2.72 4.14
C THR A 49 -3.90 -2.68 3.51
N LEU A 50 -4.88 -3.34 4.14
CA LEU A 50 -6.26 -3.36 3.67
C LEU A 50 -6.91 -1.97 3.74
N ASP A 51 -6.67 -1.22 4.82
CA ASP A 51 -7.16 0.15 4.98
C ASP A 51 -6.59 1.08 3.88
N THR A 52 -5.31 0.90 3.53
CA THR A 52 -4.67 1.61 2.41
C THR A 52 -5.28 1.23 1.06
N PHE A 53 -5.54 -0.05 0.79
CA PHE A 53 -6.22 -0.47 -0.44
C PHE A 53 -7.65 0.04 -0.53
N ILE A 54 -8.40 0.03 0.57
CA ILE A 54 -9.74 0.61 0.62
C ILE A 54 -9.68 2.10 0.26
N THR A 55 -8.72 2.84 0.80
CA THR A 55 -8.51 4.26 0.50
C THR A 55 -8.19 4.46 -0.98
N LEU A 56 -7.27 3.66 -1.53
CA LEU A 56 -6.91 3.68 -2.94
C LEU A 56 -8.11 3.43 -3.86
N PHE A 57 -8.88 2.37 -3.63
CA PHE A 57 -10.02 2.01 -4.48
C PHE A 57 -11.16 3.02 -4.39
N ARG A 58 -11.38 3.62 -3.21
CA ARG A 58 -12.35 4.72 -3.06
C ARG A 58 -11.91 5.99 -3.79
N GLY A 59 -10.60 6.20 -3.91
CA GLY A 59 -10.03 7.34 -4.60
C GLY A 59 -10.00 7.22 -6.12
N ILE A 60 -10.50 6.13 -6.73
CA ILE A 60 -10.48 5.99 -8.19
C ILE A 60 -11.46 6.96 -8.86
N LYS A 61 -10.95 7.77 -9.79
CA LYS A 61 -11.77 8.59 -10.68
C LYS A 61 -12.45 7.71 -11.72
N LEU A 62 -13.77 7.80 -11.79
CA LEU A 62 -14.52 7.16 -12.88
C LEU A 62 -14.31 7.92 -14.19
N SER A 63 -14.28 7.19 -15.30
CA SER A 63 -14.27 7.79 -16.64
C SER A 63 -15.58 8.52 -16.92
N LYS A 64 -15.63 9.29 -18.03
CA LYS A 64 -16.85 9.99 -18.47
C LYS A 64 -18.06 9.06 -18.62
N ASP A 65 -17.82 7.79 -18.94
CA ASP A 65 -18.86 6.76 -19.08
C ASP A 65 -19.20 6.04 -17.76
N GLY A 66 -18.69 6.54 -16.62
CA GLY A 66 -18.90 5.94 -15.30
C GLY A 66 -18.12 4.65 -15.05
N LYS A 67 -17.10 4.34 -15.87
CA LYS A 67 -16.32 3.10 -15.77
C LYS A 67 -15.06 3.29 -14.94
N ILE A 68 -14.65 2.24 -14.24
CA ILE A 68 -13.37 2.19 -13.55
C ILE A 68 -12.25 2.14 -14.61
N PRO A 69 -11.26 3.06 -14.58
CA PRO A 69 -10.12 3.03 -15.48
C PRO A 69 -9.27 1.78 -15.24
N MET A 70 -8.65 1.27 -16.30
CA MET A 70 -7.73 0.14 -16.20
C MET A 70 -6.36 0.63 -15.70
N PHE A 71 -5.86 -0.01 -14.65
CA PHE A 71 -4.50 0.19 -14.15
C PHE A 71 -4.02 -1.07 -13.42
N SER A 72 -2.71 -1.15 -13.20
CA SER A 72 -2.06 -2.20 -12.42
C SER A 72 -1.63 -1.69 -11.06
N MET A 73 -1.79 -2.51 -10.01
CA MET A 73 -1.22 -2.20 -8.69
C MET A 73 0.31 -2.09 -8.72
N PHE A 74 0.98 -2.72 -9.70
CA PHE A 74 2.41 -2.54 -9.92
C PHE A 74 2.74 -1.12 -10.40
N GLU A 75 1.89 -0.49 -11.21
CA GLU A 75 2.08 0.89 -11.65
C GLU A 75 1.92 1.87 -10.48
N VAL A 76 0.95 1.62 -9.58
CA VAL A 76 0.79 2.40 -8.34
C VAL A 76 2.03 2.24 -7.45
N ALA A 77 2.55 1.02 -7.31
CA ALA A 77 3.74 0.76 -6.52
C ALA A 77 4.99 1.44 -7.12
N ASP A 78 5.20 1.31 -8.42
CA ASP A 78 6.34 1.92 -9.11
C ASP A 78 6.30 3.44 -9.02
N TYR A 79 5.12 4.05 -9.20
CA TYR A 79 4.94 5.49 -9.01
C TYR A 79 5.25 5.91 -7.57
N TYR A 80 4.71 5.18 -6.58
CA TYR A 80 4.93 5.48 -5.17
C TYR A 80 6.41 5.38 -4.77
N GLU A 81 7.17 4.46 -5.38
CA GLU A 81 8.60 4.26 -5.12
C GLU A 81 9.54 5.10 -6.00
N GLY A 82 9.00 5.87 -6.95
CA GLY A 82 9.80 6.68 -7.87
C GLY A 82 10.54 5.85 -8.92
N LYS A 83 10.02 4.67 -9.24
CA LYS A 83 10.52 3.75 -10.26
C LYS A 83 9.96 4.08 -11.64
N ASP A 84 9.93 5.37 -11.99
CA ASP A 84 9.27 5.92 -13.19
C ASP A 84 9.78 5.32 -14.51
N ARG A 85 10.98 4.73 -14.51
CA ARG A 85 11.56 4.02 -15.66
C ARG A 85 10.74 2.81 -16.10
N TYR A 86 9.91 2.26 -15.22
CA TYR A 86 9.03 1.12 -15.47
C TYR A 86 7.57 1.54 -15.76
N LEU A 87 7.23 2.82 -15.60
CA LEU A 87 5.93 3.40 -15.99
C LEU A 87 5.79 3.56 -17.51
N GLY A 88 6.56 2.80 -18.30
CA GLY A 88 6.46 2.74 -19.77
C GLY A 88 5.18 2.06 -20.29
N GLY A 89 4.18 1.84 -19.43
CA GLY A 89 2.87 1.26 -19.72
C GLY A 89 1.79 2.30 -20.09
N VAL A 90 0.54 1.83 -20.12
CA VAL A 90 -0.65 2.49 -20.68
C VAL A 90 -0.95 3.86 -20.08
N ASN A 91 -0.53 4.13 -18.83
CA ASN A 91 -0.79 5.38 -18.13
C ASN A 91 0.50 6.05 -17.63
N LYS A 92 1.05 6.98 -18.43
CA LYS A 92 2.23 7.78 -18.05
C LYS A 92 2.03 8.67 -16.83
N ASN A 93 0.77 8.89 -16.42
CA ASN A 93 0.42 9.68 -15.25
C ASN A 93 -0.62 8.94 -14.40
N ILE A 94 -0.19 7.89 -13.70
CA ILE A 94 -1.07 7.04 -12.87
C ILE A 94 -1.83 7.85 -11.81
N GLN A 95 -1.25 8.94 -11.31
CA GLN A 95 -1.88 9.85 -10.35
C GLN A 95 -3.17 10.48 -10.89
N ASP A 96 -3.27 10.69 -12.21
CA ASP A 96 -4.47 11.29 -12.81
C ASP A 96 -5.70 10.40 -12.70
N LEU A 97 -5.51 9.09 -12.45
CA LEU A 97 -6.61 8.14 -12.26
C LEU A 97 -7.25 8.22 -10.88
N PHE A 98 -6.71 9.04 -9.97
CA PHE A 98 -7.15 9.09 -8.57
C PHE A 98 -7.48 10.51 -8.11
N ASP A 99 -8.51 10.62 -7.26
CA ASP A 99 -8.92 11.83 -6.52
C ASP A 99 -8.10 12.05 -5.24
N ILE A 100 -7.32 11.04 -4.84
CA ILE A 100 -6.38 11.12 -3.72
C ILE A 100 -4.97 11.30 -4.25
N ASN A 101 -4.10 11.95 -3.49
CA ASN A 101 -2.67 11.88 -3.76
C ASN A 101 -2.15 10.49 -3.37
N LEU A 102 -1.63 9.74 -4.33
CA LEU A 102 -1.06 8.40 -4.10
C LEU A 102 0.11 8.44 -3.13
N LEU A 103 0.82 9.57 -3.06
CA LEU A 103 1.92 9.76 -2.12
C LEU A 103 1.43 9.95 -0.68
N ASP A 104 0.18 10.34 -0.45
CA ASP A 104 -0.36 10.47 0.92
C ASP A 104 -0.75 9.13 1.53
N LEU A 105 -0.80 8.07 0.73
CA LEU A 105 -1.02 6.72 1.22
C LEU A 105 0.16 6.24 2.09
N ASN A 106 -0.16 5.50 3.15
CA ASN A 106 0.84 4.75 3.90
C ASN A 106 0.85 3.30 3.41
N ILE A 107 1.73 2.97 2.47
CA ILE A 107 1.87 1.59 1.97
C ILE A 107 3.00 0.90 2.76
N PRO A 108 2.71 0.01 3.74
CA PRO A 108 3.70 -0.40 4.74
C PRO A 108 4.93 -1.12 4.18
N PHE A 109 4.79 -1.77 3.03
CA PHE A 109 5.83 -2.57 2.38
C PHE A 109 6.53 -1.86 1.21
N LEU A 110 6.17 -0.61 0.91
CA LEU A 110 6.79 0.16 -0.17
C LEU A 110 7.57 1.36 0.37
N LYS A 111 8.67 1.71 -0.31
CA LYS A 111 9.46 2.88 0.05
C LYS A 111 8.97 4.11 -0.69
N LYS A 112 8.29 5.02 0.01
CA LYS A 112 7.84 6.30 -0.56
C LYS A 112 9.01 7.05 -1.22
N ARG A 113 8.79 7.52 -2.45
CA ARG A 113 9.73 8.36 -3.19
C ARG A 113 9.98 9.69 -2.47
N LYS A 114 11.13 10.31 -2.73
CA LYS A 114 11.60 11.53 -2.04
C LYS A 114 11.96 12.68 -2.99
N ASP A 115 11.85 12.43 -4.28
CA ASP A 115 12.31 13.27 -5.37
C ASP A 115 11.26 14.28 -5.87
N ILE A 116 9.99 14.11 -5.49
CA ILE A 116 8.93 15.08 -5.80
C ILE A 116 8.80 16.10 -4.65
N PRO A 117 8.99 17.41 -4.90
CA PRO A 117 8.72 18.46 -3.92
C PRO A 117 7.22 18.51 -3.59
N LYS A 118 6.88 18.71 -2.31
CA LYS A 118 5.49 18.82 -1.84
C LYS A 118 4.74 20.02 -2.44
N ASP A 119 5.44 21.02 -2.96
CA ASP A 119 4.87 22.30 -3.36
C ASP A 119 4.32 22.34 -4.81
N ALA A 120 4.34 21.20 -5.52
CA ALA A 120 3.79 21.11 -6.88
C ALA A 120 2.24 20.97 -6.93
N GLU A 121 1.58 20.87 -5.77
CA GLU A 121 0.12 20.67 -5.68
C GLU A 121 -0.71 21.95 -5.92
N GLU A 122 -0.13 23.15 -5.91
CA GLU A 122 -0.89 24.41 -5.99
C GLU A 122 -0.89 25.11 -7.37
N SER A 123 -0.14 24.63 -8.38
CA SER A 123 0.05 25.43 -9.60
C SER A 123 -0.84 25.07 -10.80
N SER A 124 -1.81 24.16 -10.69
CA SER A 124 -2.70 23.81 -11.83
C SER A 124 -4.04 24.55 -11.84
N SER A 125 -4.36 25.34 -10.82
CA SER A 125 -5.56 26.20 -10.78
C SER A 125 -5.20 27.68 -10.81
N LYS A 126 -4.66 28.17 -11.93
CA LYS A 126 -4.76 29.58 -12.41
C LYS A 126 -3.84 29.79 -13.62
N LYS A 127 -4.43 29.74 -14.82
CA LYS A 127 -4.30 30.70 -15.92
C LYS A 127 -4.72 30.06 -17.24
N ASP A 128 -6.02 30.05 -17.47
CA ASP A 128 -6.62 30.05 -18.81
C ASP A 128 -7.86 30.96 -18.76
N GLU A 129 -7.65 32.22 -18.42
CA GLU A 129 -8.57 33.32 -18.74
C GLU A 129 -7.70 34.55 -19.02
N ASP A 130 -7.37 34.74 -20.30
CA ASP A 130 -7.63 36.00 -21.02
C ASP A 130 -7.08 35.91 -22.45
N LYS A 131 -7.98 35.56 -23.37
CA LYS A 131 -7.90 35.85 -24.81
C LYS A 131 -9.24 36.45 -25.22
N GLU A 132 -9.29 37.78 -25.31
CA GLU A 132 -10.28 38.68 -25.97
C GLU A 132 -10.25 39.98 -25.16
N GLU A 133 -10.14 41.22 -25.64
CA GLU A 133 -10.32 41.99 -26.88
C GLU A 133 -9.26 43.14 -26.76
N LYS A 134 -8.78 43.90 -27.75
CA LYS A 134 -9.30 44.43 -29.01
C LYS A 134 -8.13 45.07 -29.76
#